data_AF-A0A7C4BVH6-F1
#
_entry.id   AF-A0A7C4BVH6-F1
#
_cell.length_a   1.000
_cell.length_b   1.000
_cell.length_c   1.000
_cell.angle_alpha   90.00
_cell.angle_beta   90.00
_cell.angle_gamma   90.00
#
_symmetry.space_group_name_H-M   'P 1'
#
loop_
_entity.id
_entity.type
_entity.pdbx_description
1 polymer ?
#
loop_
_entity_poly.entity_id
_entity_poly.type
_entity_poly.pdbx_seq_one_letter_code
_entity_poly.pdbx_strand_id
1 'polypeptide(L)'
;MISGSTRSNSGRTTFQFLACLLAVCFMVCMPGPATVEGAEEKVEATQGQMHVTVIHVDKFGIYVPDIVFYWDSSLNKQKIAGLTAVAERLRNKRATLTYSARGSPLVDKRPLVIDIVPYQEPVSIYDAAEAGAHTSSPWQDSIPTASTSDRAEGISMGEPFPARDMDSAKGQDWGRQDSSADEPTQTPAQVSAQSLPIQKRDALMLVEHLLHLTSRKSLDSILYYYADSVNYYARGDVGKDYIRRDLGYYFKNWDRIRSSLEGDIQLIDTSRPDVKVVRFQSSYEVENAKRFISGITDNTWKVQRTRTGLKVIDQKQSVVSSRVVDKP
;
A
#
# COMPACT_ATOMS: atom_id res chain seq x y z
N MET A 1 -11.00 56.63 19.20
CA MET A 1 -12.10 55.64 19.31
C MET A 1 -12.39 55.20 17.88
N ILE A 2 -12.26 53.95 17.43
CA ILE A 2 -12.35 52.63 18.05
C ILE A 2 -11.30 51.70 17.40
N SER A 3 -10.73 50.82 18.22
CA SER A 3 -9.72 49.81 17.89
C SER A 3 -10.30 48.66 17.06
N GLY A 4 -9.51 48.05 16.18
CA GLY A 4 -9.95 46.91 15.36
C GLY A 4 -8.81 46.08 14.78
N SER A 5 -8.06 45.41 15.67
CA SER A 5 -7.07 44.39 15.31
C SER A 5 -7.74 43.02 15.21
N THR A 6 -7.68 42.38 14.04
CA THR A 6 -7.89 40.93 13.92
C THR A 6 -6.94 40.33 12.89
N ARG A 7 -5.87 39.70 13.38
CA ARG A 7 -5.09 38.68 12.67
C ARG A 7 -5.99 37.45 12.47
N SER A 8 -6.22 37.04 11.23
CA SER A 8 -6.80 35.74 10.91
C SER A 8 -5.72 34.85 10.29
N ASN A 9 -5.40 33.79 11.03
CA ASN A 9 -4.40 32.79 10.72
C ASN A 9 -5.14 31.62 10.03
N SER A 10 -5.12 31.54 8.70
CA SER A 10 -5.76 30.45 7.96
C SER A 10 -4.76 29.33 7.70
N GLY A 11 -4.83 28.30 8.55
CA GLY A 11 -4.17 27.02 8.32
C GLY A 11 -4.71 26.37 7.04
N ARG A 12 -3.83 26.15 6.07
CA ARG A 12 -4.11 25.35 4.87
C ARG A 12 -3.97 23.86 5.22
N THR A 13 -5.07 23.20 5.55
CA THR A 13 -5.17 21.74 5.59
C THR A 13 -5.34 21.21 4.17
N THR A 14 -4.24 20.88 3.50
CA THR A 14 -4.24 20.09 2.27
C THR A 14 -4.23 18.61 2.62
N PHE A 15 -5.41 17.99 2.57
CA PHE A 15 -5.58 16.53 2.56
C PHE A 15 -5.17 15.99 1.18
N GLN A 16 -4.06 15.25 1.11
CA GLN A 16 -3.75 14.40 -0.04
C GLN A 16 -3.48 12.98 0.45
N PHE A 17 -4.48 12.13 0.22
CA PHE A 17 -4.50 10.71 0.47
C PHE A 17 -3.76 9.96 -0.65
N LEU A 18 -2.79 9.14 -0.29
CA LEU A 18 -2.26 8.08 -1.14
C LEU A 18 -2.37 6.78 -0.33
N ALA A 19 -3.35 5.96 -0.71
CA ALA A 19 -3.67 4.71 -0.06
C ALA A 19 -2.69 3.61 -0.47
N CYS A 20 -2.21 2.91 0.56
CA CYS A 20 -1.94 1.48 0.63
C CYS A 20 -1.01 0.83 -0.42
N LEU A 21 0.28 0.69 -0.06
CA LEU A 21 1.05 -0.51 -0.42
C LEU A 21 2.18 -0.75 0.60
N LEU A 22 2.45 -2.03 0.88
CA LEU A 22 3.59 -2.62 1.61
C LEU A 22 3.40 -2.85 3.13
N ALA A 23 3.39 -4.14 3.51
CA ALA A 23 3.98 -4.67 4.75
C ALA A 23 3.87 -6.21 4.80
N VAL A 24 4.87 -7.02 4.42
CA VAL A 24 4.95 -8.48 4.81
C VAL A 24 6.08 -8.62 5.83
N CYS A 25 5.89 -9.35 6.94
CA CYS A 25 6.68 -10.56 7.28
C CYS A 25 6.60 -11.03 8.75
N PHE A 26 6.16 -12.28 8.89
CA PHE A 26 6.57 -13.39 9.77
C PHE A 26 6.54 -13.27 11.30
N MET A 27 5.64 -14.06 11.90
CA MET A 27 5.87 -14.74 13.17
C MET A 27 6.23 -16.21 12.93
N VAL A 28 7.37 -16.64 13.48
CA VAL A 28 7.69 -18.04 13.77
C VAL A 28 7.75 -18.19 15.29
N CYS A 29 7.10 -19.24 15.79
CA CYS A 29 7.01 -19.66 17.19
C CYS A 29 8.35 -19.70 17.92
N MET A 30 8.34 -19.40 19.23
CA MET A 30 9.15 -20.10 20.25
C MET A 30 8.53 -19.92 21.67
N PRO A 31 8.91 -20.78 22.64
CA PRO A 31 8.12 -21.19 23.80
C PRO A 31 8.45 -20.43 25.10
N GLY A 32 7.77 -20.84 26.18
CA GLY A 32 7.61 -20.19 27.48
C GLY A 32 8.83 -19.61 28.21
N PRO A 33 8.59 -18.73 29.20
CA PRO A 33 9.64 -17.97 29.85
C PRO A 33 10.35 -18.81 30.93
N ALA A 34 11.67 -18.85 30.87
CA ALA A 34 12.52 -19.10 32.03
C ALA A 34 12.95 -17.74 32.57
N THR A 35 12.54 -17.43 33.80
CA THR A 35 12.94 -16.23 34.53
C THR A 35 14.39 -16.37 34.96
N VAL A 36 15.29 -15.62 34.33
CA VAL A 36 16.69 -15.47 34.76
C VAL A 36 16.91 -13.98 35.05
N GLU A 37 17.12 -13.64 36.31
CA GLU A 37 17.65 -12.33 36.73
C GLU A 37 19.07 -12.20 36.17
N GLY A 38 19.22 -11.41 35.11
CA GLY A 38 20.49 -11.15 34.44
C GLY A 38 20.83 -9.67 34.46
N ALA A 39 22.08 -9.36 34.78
CA ALA A 39 22.69 -8.05 34.76
C ALA A 39 22.33 -7.25 33.49
N GLU A 40 22.08 -5.94 33.63
CA GLU A 40 21.84 -5.02 32.52
C GLU A 40 23.08 -4.99 31.59
N GLU A 41 23.08 -5.85 30.58
CA GLU A 41 24.02 -5.78 29.48
C GLU A 41 23.69 -4.51 28.67
N LYS A 42 24.61 -3.55 28.72
CA LYS A 42 24.52 -2.29 28.00
C LYS A 42 24.63 -2.58 26.50
N VAL A 43 23.50 -2.88 25.86
CA VAL A 43 23.43 -3.11 24.42
C VAL A 43 23.91 -1.85 23.68
N GLU A 44 25.07 -1.94 23.06
CA GLU A 44 25.64 -0.86 22.26
C GLU A 44 24.76 -0.58 21.04
N ALA A 45 24.55 0.70 20.74
CA ALA A 45 23.75 1.09 19.60
C ALA A 45 24.60 1.02 18.33
N THR A 46 24.16 0.24 17.34
CA THR A 46 24.83 0.10 16.05
C THR A 46 24.38 1.23 15.12
N GLN A 47 25.34 1.89 14.48
CA GLN A 47 25.05 2.88 13.43
C GLN A 47 25.05 2.19 12.06
N GLY A 48 24.07 2.52 11.23
CA GLY A 48 23.93 1.96 9.88
C GLY A 48 23.46 2.99 8.86
N GLN A 49 23.54 2.61 7.59
CA GLN A 49 22.96 3.36 6.47
C GLN A 49 21.93 2.48 5.75
N MET A 50 20.85 3.12 5.27
CA MET A 50 19.80 2.43 4.51
C MET A 50 19.33 3.31 3.35
N HIS A 51 19.16 2.70 2.18
CA HIS A 51 18.55 3.35 1.03
C HIS A 51 17.04 3.22 1.14
N VAL A 52 16.35 4.36 1.18
CA VAL A 52 14.91 4.42 1.45
C VAL A 52 14.22 5.38 0.49
N THR A 53 12.91 5.23 0.37
CA THR A 53 12.04 6.25 -0.23
C THR A 53 11.24 6.89 0.90
N VAL A 54 11.36 8.21 1.07
CA VAL A 54 10.62 8.92 2.14
C VAL A 54 9.15 9.02 1.76
N ILE A 55 8.26 8.40 2.55
CA ILE A 55 6.81 8.42 2.30
C ILE A 55 6.17 9.65 2.96
N HIS A 56 6.51 9.87 4.23
CA HIS A 56 5.96 10.94 5.05
C HIS A 56 6.97 11.37 6.11
N VAL A 57 6.82 12.61 6.58
CA VAL A 57 7.64 13.20 7.63
C VAL A 57 6.68 13.93 8.57
N ASP A 58 6.88 13.76 9.87
CA ASP A 58 6.09 14.47 10.87
C ASP A 58 6.97 14.91 12.05
N LYS A 59 6.31 15.37 13.12
CA LYS A 59 6.98 15.84 14.33
C LYS A 59 7.68 14.73 15.13
N PHE A 60 7.42 13.46 14.84
CA PHE A 60 7.97 12.30 15.55
C PHE A 60 9.06 11.61 14.76
N GLY A 61 9.01 11.63 13.42
CA GLY A 61 10.00 10.95 12.62
C GLY A 61 9.79 10.99 11.11
N ILE A 62 10.44 10.04 10.45
CA ILE A 62 10.39 9.79 9.02
C ILE A 62 9.76 8.41 8.78
N TYR A 63 8.71 8.38 7.97
CA TYR A 63 8.05 7.16 7.53
C TYR A 63 8.67 6.72 6.21
N VAL A 64 9.20 5.50 6.21
CA VAL A 64 9.71 4.81 5.03
C VAL A 64 8.96 3.47 4.88
N PRO A 65 9.11 2.72 3.79
CA PRO A 65 8.48 1.41 3.68
C PRO A 65 8.84 0.52 4.87
N ASP A 66 7.82 -0.12 5.46
CA ASP A 66 7.91 -1.12 6.53
C ASP A 66 8.46 -0.64 7.90
N ILE A 67 8.93 0.61 8.03
CA ILE A 67 9.50 1.12 9.29
C ILE A 67 9.38 2.64 9.47
N VAL A 68 9.32 3.05 10.74
CA VAL A 68 9.36 4.46 11.15
C VAL A 68 10.68 4.73 11.88
N PHE A 69 11.42 5.73 11.40
CA PHE A 69 12.61 6.23 12.10
C PHE A 69 12.26 7.47 12.90
N TYR A 70 12.65 7.51 14.17
CA TYR A 70 12.28 8.59 15.09
C TYR A 70 13.37 9.65 15.16
N TRP A 71 12.98 10.89 15.46
CA TRP A 71 13.94 11.93 15.81
C TRP A 71 14.62 11.60 17.15
N ASP A 72 15.95 11.69 17.20
CA ASP A 72 16.67 11.57 18.46
C ASP A 72 16.43 12.81 19.33
N SER A 73 15.78 12.60 20.48
CA SER A 73 15.47 13.65 21.45
C SER A 73 16.73 14.30 22.07
N SER A 74 17.89 13.65 21.97
CA SER A 74 19.16 14.20 22.43
C SER A 74 19.73 15.27 21.47
N LEU A 75 19.24 15.34 20.23
CA LEU A 75 19.69 16.33 19.26
C LEU A 75 19.14 17.72 19.56
N ASN A 76 19.93 18.74 19.22
CA ASN A 76 19.49 20.13 19.28
C ASN A 76 18.25 20.34 18.38
N LYS A 77 17.25 21.10 18.88
CA LYS A 77 16.04 21.51 18.14
C LYS A 77 16.34 22.07 16.74
N GLN A 78 17.42 22.85 16.59
CA GLN A 78 17.83 23.38 15.29
C GLN A 78 18.25 22.28 14.32
N LYS A 79 18.95 21.24 14.81
CA LYS A 79 19.34 20.08 13.99
C LYS A 79 18.12 19.25 13.60
N ILE A 80 17.19 19.01 14.53
CA ILE A 80 15.93 18.32 14.23
C ILE A 80 15.16 19.08 13.14
N ALA A 81 15.00 20.39 13.27
CA ALA A 81 14.32 21.21 12.25
C ALA A 81 15.02 21.14 10.87
N GLY A 82 16.36 21.13 10.86
CA GLY A 82 17.15 20.93 9.63
C GLY A 82 16.88 19.57 8.99
N LEU A 83 16.94 18.48 9.77
CA LEU A 83 16.64 17.12 9.28
C LEU A 83 15.20 16.99 8.78
N THR A 84 14.23 17.55 9.50
CA THR A 84 12.82 17.58 9.07
C THR A 84 12.67 18.30 7.74
N ALA A 85 13.31 19.47 7.57
CA ALA A 85 13.24 20.23 6.32
C ALA A 85 13.87 19.49 5.13
N VAL A 86 15.00 18.79 5.36
CA VAL A 86 15.62 17.96 4.32
C VAL A 86 14.74 16.76 3.97
N ALA A 87 14.21 16.05 4.97
CA ALA A 87 13.33 14.90 4.77
C ALA A 87 12.06 15.29 4.00
N GLU A 88 11.44 16.44 4.31
CA GLU A 88 10.27 16.95 3.57
C GLU A 88 10.59 17.24 2.10
N ARG A 89 11.78 17.81 1.80
CA ARG A 89 12.23 18.02 0.40
C ARG A 89 12.49 16.70 -0.35
N LEU A 90 12.77 15.63 0.39
CA LEU A 90 13.00 14.28 -0.11
C LEU A 90 11.74 13.41 -0.12
N ARG A 91 10.57 13.96 0.21
CA ARG A 91 9.30 13.22 0.14
C ARG A 91 9.05 12.69 -1.28
N ASN A 92 8.71 11.41 -1.37
CA ASN A 92 8.56 10.61 -2.60
C ASN A 92 9.84 10.52 -3.45
N LYS A 93 11.01 10.73 -2.87
CA LYS A 93 12.32 10.58 -3.53
C LYS A 93 13.17 9.55 -2.78
N ARG A 94 14.14 8.98 -3.51
CA ARG A 94 15.14 8.08 -2.92
C ARG A 94 16.13 8.89 -2.08
N ALA A 95 16.44 8.39 -0.90
CA ALA A 95 17.36 8.99 0.06
C ALA A 95 18.27 7.91 0.67
N THR A 96 19.45 8.32 1.11
CA THR A 96 20.31 7.53 1.99
C THR A 96 20.11 8.05 3.41
N LEU A 97 19.56 7.20 4.27
CA LEU A 97 19.26 7.49 5.67
C LEU A 97 20.32 6.85 6.55
N THR A 98 20.97 7.67 7.39
CA THR A 98 21.90 7.20 8.42
C THR A 98 21.14 7.10 9.74
N TYR A 99 21.18 5.95 10.39
CA TYR A 99 20.41 5.67 11.61
C TYR A 99 21.26 5.05 12.72
N SER A 100 20.76 5.11 13.95
CA SER A 100 21.24 4.33 15.10
C SER A 100 20.12 3.42 15.59
N ALA A 101 20.42 2.14 15.82
CA ALA A 101 19.47 1.15 16.31
C ALA A 101 20.13 0.21 17.32
N ARG A 102 19.38 -0.33 18.27
CA ARG A 102 19.80 -1.43 19.14
C ARG A 102 19.67 -2.74 18.38
N GLY A 103 20.56 -2.95 17.41
CA GLY A 103 20.58 -4.11 16.53
C GLY A 103 20.12 -3.81 15.10
N SER A 104 19.39 -4.74 14.48
CA SER A 104 18.84 -4.55 13.13
C SER A 104 17.72 -3.49 13.17
N PRO A 105 17.67 -2.53 12.24
CA PRO A 105 16.63 -1.51 12.22
C PRO A 105 15.23 -2.15 12.15
N LEU A 106 15.07 -3.26 11.42
CA LEU A 106 13.77 -3.94 11.27
C LEU A 106 13.27 -4.61 12.55
N VAL A 107 14.16 -4.89 13.51
CA VAL A 107 13.83 -5.52 14.79
C VAL A 107 13.70 -4.47 15.89
N ASP A 108 14.51 -3.41 15.82
CA ASP A 108 14.42 -2.29 16.74
C ASP A 108 13.08 -1.56 16.58
N LYS A 109 12.37 -1.38 17.69
CA LYS A 109 11.09 -0.65 17.71
C LYS A 109 11.28 0.85 17.51
N ARG A 110 12.49 1.37 17.72
CA ARG A 110 12.77 2.82 17.72
C ARG A 110 14.15 3.17 17.15
N PRO A 111 14.43 2.84 15.87
CA PRO A 111 15.66 3.34 15.25
C PRO A 111 15.60 4.87 15.15
N LEU A 112 16.73 5.52 15.41
CA LEU A 112 16.86 6.97 15.47
C LEU A 112 17.53 7.52 14.21
N VAL A 113 16.99 8.62 13.66
CA VAL A 113 17.59 9.32 12.51
C VAL A 113 18.80 10.12 12.97
N ILE A 114 19.96 9.85 12.37
CA ILE A 114 21.18 10.66 12.55
C ILE A 114 21.30 11.69 11.42
N ASP A 115 21.10 11.24 10.18
CA ASP A 115 21.24 12.05 8.97
C ASP A 115 20.40 11.51 7.80
N ILE A 116 20.07 12.38 6.85
CA ILE A 116 19.36 12.01 5.63
C ILE A 116 19.85 12.86 4.45
N VAL A 117 20.28 12.18 3.38
CA VAL A 117 20.79 12.83 2.17
C VAL A 117 20.09 12.29 0.92
N PRO A 118 19.96 13.07 -0.17
CA PRO A 118 19.47 12.55 -1.44
C PRO A 118 20.29 11.34 -1.90
N TYR A 119 19.63 10.29 -2.40
CA TYR A 119 20.32 9.14 -2.95
C TYR A 119 21.10 9.57 -4.20
N GLN A 120 22.42 9.36 -4.19
CA GLN A 120 23.25 9.49 -5.38
C GLN A 120 23.33 8.12 -6.03
N GLU A 121 22.81 8.01 -7.24
CA GLU A 121 22.98 6.79 -8.02
C GLU A 121 24.47 6.62 -8.31
N PRO A 122 25.07 5.46 -7.94
CA PRO A 122 26.47 5.23 -8.24
C PRO A 122 26.64 5.34 -9.75
N VAL A 123 27.51 6.25 -10.19
CA VAL A 123 27.80 6.45 -11.61
C VAL A 123 28.27 5.09 -12.15
N SER A 124 27.46 4.48 -13.01
CA SER A 124 27.80 3.21 -13.63
C SER A 124 29.06 3.41 -14.46
N ILE A 125 30.17 2.81 -14.03
CA ILE A 125 31.46 2.85 -14.74
C ILE A 125 31.35 2.15 -16.11
N TYR A 126 30.29 1.37 -16.32
CA TYR A 126 30.08 0.61 -17.56
C TYR A 126 29.65 1.47 -18.76
N ASP A 127 29.21 2.73 -18.57
CA ASP A 127 28.84 3.61 -19.69
C ASP A 127 30.01 4.48 -20.19
N ALA A 128 31.14 4.49 -19.48
CA ALA A 128 32.31 5.31 -19.85
C ALA A 128 33.18 4.67 -20.96
N ALA A 129 32.91 3.43 -21.36
CA ALA A 129 33.73 2.71 -22.34
C ALA A 129 33.22 2.81 -23.80
N GLU A 130 32.00 3.31 -24.05
CA GLU A 130 31.44 3.38 -25.41
C GLU A 130 31.35 4.80 -26.01
N ALA A 131 31.64 5.86 -25.26
CA ALA A 131 31.60 7.25 -25.77
C ALA A 131 32.86 7.68 -26.57
N GLY A 132 33.48 6.72 -27.26
CA GLY A 132 34.75 6.87 -27.97
C GLY A 132 34.63 6.95 -29.50
N ALA A 133 33.51 7.37 -30.07
CA ALA A 133 33.42 7.83 -31.47
C ALA A 133 32.01 8.38 -31.72
N HIS A 134 31.91 9.61 -32.23
CA HIS A 134 30.93 10.10 -33.20
C HIS A 134 30.77 11.62 -33.08
N THR A 135 31.67 12.29 -33.78
CA THR A 135 31.40 13.35 -34.77
C THR A 135 30.23 14.29 -34.50
N SER A 136 30.60 15.51 -34.10
CA SER A 136 29.95 16.81 -34.35
C SER A 136 28.80 16.84 -35.37
N SER A 137 27.65 17.39 -34.94
CA SER A 137 26.73 18.09 -35.84
C SER A 137 26.24 19.40 -35.21
N PRO A 138 26.42 20.55 -35.88
CA PRO A 138 25.98 21.86 -35.43
C PRO A 138 24.69 22.27 -36.14
N TRP A 139 23.56 22.32 -35.43
CA TRP A 139 22.41 23.11 -35.85
C TRP A 139 21.78 23.78 -34.64
N GLN A 140 21.98 25.09 -34.60
CA GLN A 140 21.13 26.05 -33.91
C GLN A 140 19.78 26.10 -34.62
N ASP A 141 18.67 26.12 -33.88
CA ASP A 141 17.59 27.07 -34.15
C ASP A 141 16.57 27.15 -32.99
N SER A 142 16.56 28.33 -32.36
CA SER A 142 15.42 29.21 -32.10
C SER A 142 14.07 28.61 -31.66
N ILE A 143 13.64 28.90 -30.42
CA ILE A 143 12.22 28.88 -30.01
C ILE A 143 11.82 30.27 -29.45
N PRO A 144 10.68 30.84 -29.89
CA PRO A 144 10.24 32.18 -29.50
C PRO A 144 9.44 32.23 -28.18
N THR A 145 9.46 33.43 -27.62
CA THR A 145 8.77 33.93 -26.43
C THR A 145 7.36 34.47 -26.76
N ALA A 146 6.35 34.16 -25.95
CA ALA A 146 5.12 34.96 -25.69
C ALA A 146 4.25 34.24 -24.62
N SER A 147 4.04 34.79 -23.41
CA SER A 147 3.10 35.85 -22.97
C SER A 147 1.71 35.35 -22.54
N THR A 148 1.49 35.42 -21.21
CA THR A 148 0.31 35.92 -20.45
C THR A 148 -1.09 35.92 -21.07
N SER A 149 -2.08 35.40 -20.32
CA SER A 149 -3.26 36.17 -19.86
C SER A 149 -4.20 35.34 -18.97
N ASP A 150 -4.70 36.00 -17.95
CA ASP A 150 -5.79 35.67 -17.03
C ASP A 150 -7.10 35.20 -17.69
N ARG A 151 -7.92 34.43 -16.96
CA ARG A 151 -9.29 34.83 -16.52
C ARG A 151 -10.00 33.72 -15.73
N ALA A 152 -10.47 34.08 -14.55
CA ALA A 152 -11.30 33.26 -13.66
C ALA A 152 -12.78 33.62 -13.78
N GLU A 153 -13.65 32.62 -13.85
CA GLU A 153 -15.07 32.61 -13.44
C GLU A 153 -15.31 31.15 -12.99
N GLY A 154 -15.83 30.78 -11.82
CA GLY A 154 -16.86 31.38 -10.98
C GLY A 154 -17.99 30.37 -10.83
N ILE A 155 -17.79 29.28 -10.05
CA ILE A 155 -18.88 28.35 -9.71
C ILE A 155 -18.90 28.08 -8.21
N SER A 156 -19.97 28.60 -7.61
CA SER A 156 -20.41 28.52 -6.22
C SER A 156 -20.71 27.07 -5.80
N MET A 157 -20.13 26.62 -4.69
CA MET A 157 -20.49 25.34 -4.05
C MET A 157 -21.62 25.57 -3.03
N GLY A 158 -22.77 24.95 -3.31
CA GLY A 158 -23.88 24.81 -2.37
C GLY A 158 -23.65 23.66 -1.37
N GLU A 159 -23.61 24.07 -0.11
CA GLU A 159 -24.02 23.44 1.15
C GLU A 159 -23.55 22.04 1.63
N PRO A 160 -23.19 21.95 2.93
CA PRO A 160 -22.84 20.70 3.62
C PRO A 160 -24.08 19.96 4.14
N PHE A 161 -24.16 18.65 3.88
CA PHE A 161 -25.18 17.81 4.54
C PHE A 161 -24.82 17.57 6.02
N PRO A 162 -25.82 17.61 6.92
CA PRO A 162 -25.63 17.54 8.36
C PRO A 162 -25.22 16.15 8.83
N ALA A 163 -24.46 16.13 9.92
CA ALA A 163 -24.20 14.94 10.72
C ALA A 163 -25.53 14.27 11.09
N ARG A 164 -25.66 12.99 10.75
CA ARG A 164 -26.80 12.18 11.14
C ARG A 164 -26.40 11.45 12.41
N ASP A 165 -26.95 11.92 13.52
CA ASP A 165 -26.92 11.26 14.82
C ASP A 165 -27.54 9.86 14.67
N MET A 166 -26.75 8.82 14.94
CA MET A 166 -27.26 7.47 15.12
C MET A 166 -27.60 7.27 16.60
N ASP A 167 -28.85 7.56 16.92
CA ASP A 167 -29.47 7.21 18.18
C ASP A 167 -29.66 5.68 18.31
N SER A 168 -29.17 5.17 19.44
CA SER A 168 -29.86 4.22 20.33
C SER A 168 -30.95 3.33 19.73
N ALA A 169 -30.62 2.06 19.48
CA ALA A 169 -31.59 0.98 19.48
C ALA A 169 -31.28 0.02 20.64
N LYS A 170 -32.15 0.07 21.64
CA LYS A 170 -32.22 -0.79 22.82
C LYS A 170 -32.55 -2.23 22.44
N GLY A 171 -31.92 -3.16 23.17
CA GLY A 171 -32.52 -4.33 23.81
C GLY A 171 -33.48 -5.21 23.01
N GLN A 172 -33.02 -6.43 22.73
CA GLN A 172 -33.90 -7.60 22.72
C GLN A 172 -33.18 -8.82 23.29
N ASP A 173 -33.45 -9.04 24.58
CA ASP A 173 -33.23 -10.25 25.34
C ASP A 173 -34.26 -11.30 24.88
N TRP A 174 -33.79 -12.42 24.36
CA TRP A 174 -34.61 -13.60 24.07
C TRP A 174 -33.96 -14.81 24.73
N GLY A 175 -34.42 -15.10 25.95
CA GLY A 175 -35.11 -16.35 26.19
C GLY A 175 -34.30 -17.63 25.99
N ARG A 176 -33.58 -17.98 27.04
CA ARG A 176 -33.17 -19.34 27.40
C ARG A 176 -34.34 -20.34 27.23
N GLN A 177 -34.11 -21.40 26.44
CA GLN A 177 -34.95 -22.60 26.45
C GLN A 177 -34.03 -23.82 26.58
N ASP A 178 -34.02 -24.37 27.80
CA ASP A 178 -33.42 -25.65 28.16
C ASP A 178 -34.30 -26.82 27.65
N SER A 179 -33.66 -27.98 27.46
CA SER A 179 -34.22 -29.34 27.18
C SER A 179 -34.33 -29.66 25.68
N SER A 180 -33.79 -30.76 25.14
CA SER A 180 -33.78 -32.14 25.64
C SER A 180 -32.73 -33.01 24.95
N ALA A 181 -32.41 -34.13 25.58
CA ALA A 181 -31.39 -35.11 25.24
C ALA A 181 -31.65 -35.98 23.99
N ASP A 182 -30.54 -36.56 23.53
CA ASP A 182 -30.35 -37.84 22.81
C ASP A 182 -30.96 -38.05 21.41
N GLU A 183 -30.10 -37.89 20.39
CA GLU A 183 -30.01 -38.85 19.28
C GLU A 183 -28.64 -38.73 18.57
N PRO A 184 -27.77 -39.76 18.54
CA PRO A 184 -26.53 -39.73 17.76
C PRO A 184 -26.85 -39.99 16.28
N THR A 185 -27.40 -38.98 15.60
CA THR A 185 -27.59 -39.02 14.15
C THR A 185 -26.22 -39.07 13.48
N GLN A 186 -25.87 -40.26 12.97
CA GLN A 186 -24.71 -40.48 12.12
C GLN A 186 -24.74 -39.46 10.98
N THR A 187 -23.85 -38.47 11.09
CA THR A 187 -23.63 -37.46 10.06
C THR A 187 -23.19 -38.20 8.80
N PRO A 188 -23.96 -38.13 7.69
CA PRO A 188 -23.60 -38.83 6.47
C PRO A 188 -22.21 -38.37 6.05
N ALA A 189 -21.33 -39.35 5.85
CA ALA A 189 -19.96 -39.19 5.41
C ALA A 189 -19.93 -38.13 4.30
N GLN A 190 -19.44 -36.95 4.67
CA GLN A 190 -19.35 -35.79 3.82
C GLN A 190 -18.30 -36.09 2.78
N VAL A 191 -18.74 -36.73 1.68
CA VAL A 191 -17.91 -37.13 0.55
C VAL A 191 -17.08 -35.93 0.15
N SER A 192 -15.77 -36.03 0.34
CA SER A 192 -14.80 -34.96 0.13
C SER A 192 -14.81 -34.51 -1.33
N ALA A 193 -15.71 -33.59 -1.68
CA ALA A 193 -15.74 -32.87 -2.95
C ALA A 193 -14.52 -31.94 -3.16
N GLN A 194 -13.43 -32.18 -2.42
CA GLN A 194 -12.26 -31.31 -2.31
C GLN A 194 -11.08 -31.74 -3.20
N SER A 195 -11.18 -32.78 -4.03
CA SER A 195 -9.99 -33.33 -4.69
C SER A 195 -9.82 -32.96 -6.16
N LEU A 196 -10.62 -32.06 -6.73
CA LEU A 196 -10.33 -31.61 -8.10
C LEU A 196 -9.17 -30.62 -8.08
N PRO A 197 -8.02 -30.96 -8.70
CA PRO A 197 -6.87 -30.07 -8.74
C PRO A 197 -7.26 -28.75 -9.41
N ILE A 198 -6.66 -27.66 -8.96
CA ILE A 198 -6.82 -26.36 -9.61
C ILE A 198 -6.13 -26.42 -10.97
N GLN A 199 -6.93 -26.33 -12.04
CA GLN A 199 -6.44 -26.32 -13.41
C GLN A 199 -6.07 -24.90 -13.83
N LYS A 200 -5.09 -24.79 -14.74
CA LYS A 200 -4.65 -23.49 -15.29
C LYS A 200 -5.80 -22.72 -15.92
N ARG A 201 -6.71 -23.39 -16.63
CA ARG A 201 -7.89 -22.77 -17.24
C ARG A 201 -8.79 -22.08 -16.20
N ASP A 202 -9.05 -22.73 -15.07
CA ASP A 202 -9.89 -22.15 -14.02
C ASP A 202 -9.23 -20.92 -13.38
N ALA A 203 -7.92 -20.99 -13.14
CA ALA A 203 -7.15 -19.87 -12.61
C ALA A 203 -7.11 -18.68 -13.58
N LEU A 204 -6.95 -18.95 -14.89
CA LEU A 204 -6.98 -17.92 -15.94
C LEU A 204 -8.34 -17.22 -15.96
N MET A 205 -9.43 -17.98 -16.00
CA MET A 205 -10.80 -17.41 -15.97
C MET A 205 -11.04 -16.57 -14.72
N LEU A 206 -10.55 -17.00 -13.55
CA LEU A 206 -10.64 -16.22 -12.32
C LEU A 206 -9.92 -14.87 -12.45
N VAL A 207 -8.68 -14.87 -12.96
CA VAL A 207 -7.87 -13.65 -13.13
C VAL A 207 -8.53 -12.68 -14.09
N GLU A 208 -8.87 -13.12 -15.30
CA GLU A 208 -9.52 -12.29 -16.31
C GLU A 208 -10.85 -11.72 -15.81
N HIS A 209 -11.65 -12.54 -15.13
CA HIS A 209 -12.94 -12.11 -14.59
C HIS A 209 -12.77 -11.07 -13.48
N LEU A 210 -11.81 -11.24 -12.56
CA LEU A 210 -11.55 -10.25 -11.51
C LEU A 210 -11.03 -8.92 -12.06
N LEU A 211 -10.15 -8.94 -13.07
CA LEU A 211 -9.69 -7.72 -13.77
C LEU A 211 -10.86 -7.01 -14.48
N HIS A 212 -11.75 -7.79 -15.10
CA HIS A 212 -12.96 -7.26 -15.72
C HIS A 212 -13.90 -6.60 -14.70
N LEU A 213 -14.20 -7.28 -13.58
CA LEU A 213 -15.05 -6.75 -12.52
C LEU A 213 -14.45 -5.47 -11.89
N THR A 214 -13.13 -5.40 -11.77
CA THR A 214 -12.40 -4.21 -11.30
C THR A 214 -12.60 -3.03 -12.25
N SER A 215 -12.48 -3.26 -13.56
CA SER A 215 -12.75 -2.24 -14.58
C SER A 215 -14.22 -1.76 -14.56
N ARG A 216 -15.15 -2.65 -14.18
CA ARG A 216 -16.59 -2.35 -13.99
C ARG A 216 -16.92 -1.74 -12.63
N LYS A 217 -15.95 -1.63 -11.71
CA LYS A 217 -16.13 -1.19 -10.31
C LYS A 217 -17.22 -1.99 -9.56
N SER A 218 -17.37 -3.28 -9.88
CA SER A 218 -18.41 -4.12 -9.28
C SER A 218 -17.97 -4.70 -7.93
N LEU A 219 -18.03 -3.87 -6.88
CA LEU A 219 -17.43 -4.16 -5.58
C LEU A 219 -17.92 -5.49 -4.96
N ASP A 220 -19.23 -5.70 -4.86
CA ASP A 220 -19.77 -6.92 -4.24
C ASP A 220 -19.45 -8.18 -5.06
N SER A 221 -19.41 -8.07 -6.39
CA SER A 221 -18.99 -9.17 -7.26
C SER A 221 -17.52 -9.52 -7.07
N ILE A 222 -16.64 -8.52 -6.86
CA ILE A 222 -15.23 -8.75 -6.56
C ILE A 222 -15.09 -9.48 -5.22
N LEU A 223 -15.78 -9.00 -4.18
CA LEU A 223 -15.72 -9.58 -2.83
C LEU A 223 -16.21 -11.03 -2.77
N TYR A 224 -17.07 -11.46 -3.71
CA TYR A 224 -17.45 -12.87 -3.83
C TYR A 224 -16.24 -13.78 -4.04
N TYR A 225 -15.22 -13.35 -4.79
CA TYR A 225 -14.04 -14.16 -5.10
C TYR A 225 -12.96 -14.13 -4.02
N TYR A 226 -13.09 -13.29 -2.99
CA TYR A 226 -12.18 -13.34 -1.85
C TYR A 226 -12.68 -14.34 -0.81
N ALA A 227 -11.74 -15.00 -0.13
CA ALA A 227 -12.04 -15.75 1.08
C ALA A 227 -12.45 -14.79 2.23
N ASP A 228 -12.95 -15.35 3.33
CA ASP A 228 -13.36 -14.53 4.49
C ASP A 228 -12.16 -13.90 5.21
N SER A 229 -10.98 -14.52 5.08
CA SER A 229 -9.70 -14.03 5.58
C SER A 229 -8.67 -14.09 4.45
N VAL A 230 -7.98 -12.98 4.19
CA VAL A 230 -7.08 -12.82 3.04
C VAL A 230 -5.82 -12.10 3.48
N ASN A 231 -4.64 -12.62 3.12
CA ASN A 231 -3.41 -11.86 3.25
C ASN A 231 -3.33 -10.81 2.13
N TYR A 232 -3.76 -9.58 2.42
CA TYR A 232 -3.98 -8.55 1.42
C TYR A 232 -2.86 -7.52 1.37
N TYR A 233 -2.15 -7.44 0.24
CA TYR A 233 -0.95 -6.61 0.04
C TYR A 233 0.00 -6.70 1.22
N ALA A 234 0.19 -7.94 1.67
CA ALA A 234 1.05 -8.32 2.75
C ALA A 234 0.61 -7.99 4.18
N ARG A 235 -0.40 -7.12 4.38
CA ARG A 235 -0.77 -6.48 5.66
C ARG A 235 -1.25 -7.42 6.78
N GLY A 236 -0.98 -8.71 6.65
CA GLY A 236 -1.57 -9.77 7.45
C GLY A 236 -2.93 -10.16 6.92
N ASP A 237 -3.57 -11.03 7.68
CA ASP A 237 -4.90 -11.55 7.37
C ASP A 237 -5.97 -10.49 7.67
N VAL A 238 -6.69 -10.05 6.64
CA VAL A 238 -7.78 -9.08 6.73
C VAL A 238 -9.08 -9.68 6.22
N GLY A 239 -10.20 -9.21 6.76
CA GLY A 239 -11.53 -9.61 6.33
C GLY A 239 -12.07 -8.83 5.12
N LYS A 240 -13.15 -9.33 4.53
CA LYS A 240 -13.84 -8.71 3.37
C LYS A 240 -14.23 -7.25 3.57
N ASP A 241 -14.56 -6.83 4.80
CA ASP A 241 -14.91 -5.43 5.07
C ASP A 241 -13.74 -4.46 4.92
N TYR A 242 -12.53 -4.91 5.23
CA TYR A 242 -11.32 -4.14 4.98
C TYR A 242 -11.14 -3.92 3.47
N ILE A 243 -11.21 -5.02 2.70
CA ILE A 243 -11.07 -5.01 1.24
C ILE A 243 -12.18 -4.14 0.60
N ARG A 244 -13.41 -4.25 1.11
CA ARG A 244 -14.57 -3.43 0.67
C ARG A 244 -14.28 -1.94 0.80
N ARG A 245 -13.78 -1.49 1.95
CA ARG A 245 -13.46 -0.08 2.20
C ARG A 245 -12.31 0.40 1.31
N ASP A 246 -11.26 -0.40 1.18
CA ASP A 246 -10.08 -0.06 0.39
C ASP A 246 -10.42 0.08 -1.11
N LEU A 247 -11.08 -0.94 -1.70
CA LEU A 247 -11.54 -0.90 -3.08
C LEU A 247 -12.61 0.17 -3.32
N GLY A 248 -13.55 0.35 -2.37
CA GLY A 248 -14.57 1.40 -2.46
C GLY A 248 -13.95 2.80 -2.49
N TYR A 249 -12.93 3.04 -1.67
CA TYR A 249 -12.15 4.26 -1.71
C TYR A 249 -11.43 4.42 -3.04
N TYR A 250 -10.77 3.37 -3.54
CA TYR A 250 -10.09 3.39 -4.82
C TYR A 250 -11.04 3.71 -5.99
N PHE A 251 -12.20 3.05 -6.06
CA PHE A 251 -13.21 3.27 -7.12
C PHE A 251 -13.84 4.66 -7.11
N LYS A 252 -13.91 5.31 -5.94
CA LYS A 252 -14.40 6.69 -5.80
C LYS A 252 -13.41 7.72 -6.35
N ASN A 253 -12.11 7.44 -6.33
CA ASN A 253 -11.06 8.39 -6.72
C ASN A 253 -10.68 8.36 -8.20
N TRP A 254 -11.14 7.34 -8.92
CA TRP A 254 -10.82 7.12 -10.32
C TRP A 254 -12.11 7.02 -11.11
N ASP A 255 -12.34 7.93 -12.06
CA ASP A 255 -13.55 7.96 -12.88
C ASP A 255 -13.58 6.77 -13.83
N ARG A 256 -12.42 6.42 -14.40
CA ARG A 256 -12.25 5.28 -15.30
C ARG A 256 -11.08 4.41 -14.84
N ILE A 257 -11.30 3.11 -14.87
CA ILE A 257 -10.32 2.06 -14.54
C ILE A 257 -10.37 1.05 -15.67
N ARG A 258 -9.21 0.72 -16.22
CA ARG A 258 -9.03 -0.39 -17.16
C ARG A 258 -7.89 -1.25 -16.66
N SER A 259 -8.07 -2.56 -16.78
CA SER A 259 -7.03 -3.52 -16.48
C SER A 259 -7.15 -4.72 -17.42
N SER A 260 -6.01 -5.21 -17.89
CA SER A 260 -5.92 -6.35 -18.80
C SER A 260 -4.79 -7.26 -18.39
N LEU A 261 -4.98 -8.56 -18.64
CA LEU A 261 -3.93 -9.55 -18.46
C LEU A 261 -2.87 -9.36 -19.54
N GLU A 262 -1.60 -9.35 -19.14
CA GLU A 262 -0.45 -9.29 -20.05
C GLU A 262 0.21 -10.67 -20.09
N GLY A 263 0.18 -11.29 -21.28
CA GLY A 263 0.74 -12.62 -21.50
C GLY A 263 -0.04 -13.76 -20.83
N ASP A 264 0.68 -14.83 -20.50
CA ASP A 264 0.11 -16.05 -19.91
C ASP A 264 0.34 -16.11 -18.40
N ILE A 265 -0.48 -16.88 -17.69
CA ILE A 265 -0.34 -17.08 -16.24
C ILE A 265 0.63 -18.22 -15.93
N GLN A 266 1.36 -18.08 -14.83
CA GLN A 266 2.13 -19.16 -14.23
C GLN A 266 1.37 -19.72 -13.04
N LEU A 267 1.13 -21.03 -13.04
CA LEU A 267 0.50 -21.75 -11.94
C LEU A 267 1.58 -22.57 -11.22
N ILE A 268 1.77 -22.29 -9.93
CA ILE A 268 2.78 -22.93 -9.10
C ILE A 268 2.09 -23.75 -8.01
N ASP A 269 2.55 -24.97 -7.87
CA ASP A 269 2.02 -25.92 -6.88
C ASP A 269 2.47 -25.54 -5.47
N THR A 270 1.58 -25.74 -4.50
CA THR A 270 1.91 -25.61 -3.08
C THR A 270 1.89 -26.98 -2.41
N SER A 271 2.31 -27.07 -1.15
CA SER A 271 2.19 -28.30 -0.35
C SER A 271 0.75 -28.76 -0.16
N ARG A 272 -0.23 -27.87 -0.39
CA ARG A 272 -1.66 -28.15 -0.29
C ARG A 272 -2.25 -28.32 -1.69
N PRO A 273 -2.90 -29.45 -2.02
CA PRO A 273 -3.43 -29.70 -3.37
C PRO A 273 -4.61 -28.79 -3.72
N ASP A 274 -5.33 -28.29 -2.72
CA ASP A 274 -6.44 -27.35 -2.86
C ASP A 274 -5.97 -25.89 -2.99
N VAL A 275 -4.67 -25.62 -2.96
CA VAL A 275 -4.10 -24.27 -3.03
C VAL A 275 -3.03 -24.20 -4.12
N LYS A 276 -3.11 -23.18 -4.97
CA LYS A 276 -2.07 -22.85 -5.95
C LYS A 276 -1.66 -21.39 -5.84
N VAL A 277 -0.44 -21.09 -6.27
CA VAL A 277 0.01 -19.71 -6.48
C VAL A 277 -0.15 -19.39 -7.97
N VAL A 278 -0.82 -18.29 -8.28
CA VAL A 278 -1.00 -17.75 -9.63
C VAL A 278 -0.13 -16.50 -9.75
N ARG A 279 0.83 -16.51 -10.68
CA ARG A 279 1.64 -15.32 -11.01
C ARG A 279 1.29 -14.87 -12.42
N PHE A 280 1.14 -13.57 -12.60
CA PHE A 280 0.78 -12.99 -13.89
C PHE A 280 1.13 -11.50 -13.94
N GLN A 281 1.26 -10.96 -15.15
CA GLN A 281 1.41 -9.54 -15.37
C GLN A 281 0.06 -8.93 -15.76
N SER A 282 -0.19 -7.70 -15.35
CA SER A 282 -1.34 -6.95 -15.86
C SER A 282 -0.97 -5.51 -16.17
N SER A 283 -1.53 -5.01 -17.26
CA SER A 283 -1.52 -3.59 -17.57
C SER A 283 -2.70 -2.92 -16.87
N TYR A 284 -2.49 -1.68 -16.44
CA TYR A 284 -3.52 -0.86 -15.85
C TYR A 284 -3.52 0.53 -16.44
N GLU A 285 -4.71 1.11 -16.54
CA GLU A 285 -4.94 2.52 -16.84
C GLU A 285 -6.01 3.04 -15.89
N VAL A 286 -5.70 4.14 -15.21
CA VAL A 286 -6.66 4.83 -14.35
C VAL A 286 -6.67 6.32 -14.66
N GLU A 287 -7.87 6.89 -14.63
CA GLU A 287 -8.10 8.25 -15.09
C GLU A 287 -9.12 8.92 -14.18
N ASN A 288 -8.86 10.17 -13.84
CA ASN A 288 -9.85 11.07 -13.27
C ASN A 288 -9.75 12.47 -13.92
N ALA A 289 -10.52 13.43 -13.40
CA ALA A 289 -10.48 14.82 -13.86
C ALA A 289 -9.08 15.46 -13.82
N LYS A 290 -8.21 15.05 -12.89
CA LYS A 290 -6.92 15.71 -12.64
C LYS A 290 -5.74 15.02 -13.30
N ARG A 291 -5.80 13.71 -13.49
CA ARG A 291 -4.64 12.93 -13.93
C ARG A 291 -5.03 11.63 -14.61
N PHE A 292 -4.08 11.14 -15.40
CA PHE A 292 -4.07 9.83 -16.03
C PHE A 292 -2.82 9.08 -15.57
N ILE A 293 -2.97 7.82 -15.14
CA ILE A 293 -1.87 6.95 -14.75
C ILE A 293 -2.02 5.63 -15.51
N SER A 294 -0.94 5.14 -16.12
CA SER A 294 -0.90 3.81 -16.72
C SER A 294 0.39 3.08 -16.36
N GLY A 295 0.41 1.76 -16.52
CA GLY A 295 1.61 0.98 -16.23
C GLY A 295 1.39 -0.53 -16.29
N ILE A 296 2.41 -1.26 -15.84
CA ILE A 296 2.41 -2.72 -15.75
C ILE A 296 2.69 -3.14 -14.31
N THR A 297 2.04 -4.20 -13.86
CA THR A 297 2.21 -4.77 -12.53
C THR A 297 2.47 -6.26 -12.59
N ASP A 298 3.37 -6.74 -11.73
CA ASP A 298 3.55 -8.15 -11.41
C ASP A 298 2.62 -8.51 -10.27
N ASN A 299 1.76 -9.49 -10.49
CA ASN A 299 0.76 -9.94 -9.54
C ASN A 299 1.09 -11.36 -9.08
N THR A 300 0.87 -11.62 -7.79
CA THR A 300 1.00 -12.96 -7.19
C THR A 300 -0.18 -13.19 -6.27
N TRP A 301 -1.05 -14.13 -6.64
CA TRP A 301 -2.22 -14.50 -5.85
C TRP A 301 -2.07 -15.94 -5.34
N LYS A 302 -2.46 -16.23 -4.10
CA LYS A 302 -2.78 -17.61 -3.70
C LYS A 302 -4.27 -17.82 -3.82
N VAL A 303 -4.64 -18.87 -4.52
CA VAL A 303 -6.03 -19.25 -4.77
C VAL A 303 -6.30 -20.60 -4.13
N GLN A 304 -7.45 -20.73 -3.48
CA GLN A 304 -7.91 -21.94 -2.84
C GLN A 304 -9.20 -22.44 -3.50
N ARG A 305 -9.28 -23.74 -3.77
CA ARG A 305 -10.53 -24.40 -4.17
C ARG A 305 -11.42 -24.58 -2.95
N THR A 306 -12.61 -24.00 -3.00
CA THR A 306 -13.66 -24.18 -1.97
C THR A 306 -14.87 -24.88 -2.59
N ARG A 307 -15.87 -25.23 -1.76
CA ARG A 307 -17.15 -25.78 -2.24
C ARG A 307 -17.90 -24.81 -3.19
N THR A 308 -17.62 -23.52 -3.09
CA THR A 308 -18.27 -22.46 -3.88
C THR A 308 -17.44 -22.00 -5.09
N GLY A 309 -16.32 -22.67 -5.38
CA GLY A 309 -15.38 -22.30 -6.43
C GLY A 309 -14.04 -21.80 -5.90
N LEU A 310 -13.24 -21.18 -6.77
CA LEU A 310 -11.94 -20.63 -6.41
C LEU A 310 -12.10 -19.33 -5.61
N LYS A 311 -11.31 -19.20 -4.54
CA LYS A 311 -11.22 -18.00 -3.70
C LYS A 311 -9.79 -17.50 -3.60
N VAL A 312 -9.58 -16.19 -3.61
CA VAL A 312 -8.29 -15.55 -3.35
C VAL A 312 -8.08 -15.49 -1.83
N ILE A 313 -6.98 -16.06 -1.34
CA ILE A 313 -6.58 -16.09 0.08
C ILE A 313 -5.30 -15.29 0.36
N ASP A 314 -4.55 -14.90 -0.66
CA ASP A 314 -3.36 -14.04 -0.57
C ASP A 314 -3.26 -13.25 -1.87
N GLN A 315 -2.97 -11.96 -1.77
CA GLN A 315 -2.77 -11.08 -2.92
C GLN A 315 -1.59 -10.15 -2.69
N LYS A 316 -0.65 -10.17 -3.63
CA LYS A 316 0.50 -9.28 -3.70
C LYS A 316 0.63 -8.70 -5.10
N GLN A 317 1.15 -7.49 -5.17
CA GLN A 317 1.38 -6.76 -6.41
C GLN A 317 2.62 -5.89 -6.27
N SER A 318 3.41 -5.80 -7.32
CA SER A 318 4.50 -4.86 -7.47
C SER A 318 4.38 -4.13 -8.81
N VAL A 319 4.62 -2.82 -8.80
CA VAL A 319 4.61 -2.02 -10.03
C VAL A 319 5.93 -2.25 -10.76
N VAL A 320 5.85 -2.71 -12.01
CA VAL A 320 7.00 -2.92 -12.90
C VAL A 320 7.34 -1.62 -13.60
N SER A 321 6.33 -0.95 -14.13
CA SER A 321 6.46 0.35 -14.80
C SER A 321 5.22 1.20 -14.54
N SER A 322 5.41 2.51 -14.52
CA SER A 322 4.31 3.47 -14.38
C SER A 322 4.60 4.77 -15.13
N ARG A 323 3.58 5.31 -15.78
CA ARG A 323 3.58 6.62 -16.41
C ARG A 323 2.43 7.44 -15.81
N VAL A 324 2.74 8.67 -15.43
CA VAL A 324 1.77 9.64 -14.90
C VAL A 324 1.71 10.83 -15.86
N VAL A 325 0.51 11.27 -16.19
CA VAL A 325 0.24 12.45 -17.01
C VAL A 325 -0.79 13.30 -16.29
N ASP A 326 -0.41 14.49 -15.87
CA ASP A 326 -1.33 15.46 -15.29
C ASP A 326 -2.19 16.09 -16.40
N LYS A 327 -3.46 16.32 -16.10
CA LYS A 327 -4.38 17.00 -17.02
C LYS A 327 -4.40 18.50 -16.72
N PRO A 328 -4.57 19.34 -17.77
CA PRO A 328 -4.58 20.79 -17.64
C PRO A 328 -5.73 21.30 -16.77
#